data_AF-A0A949ED86-F1
#
_entry.id   AF-A0A949ED86-F1
#
_cell.length_a   1.000
_cell.length_b   1.000
_cell.length_c   1.000
_cell.angle_alpha   90.00
_cell.angle_beta   90.00
_cell.angle_gamma   90.00
#
_symmetry.space_group_name_H-M   'P 1'
#
loop_
_entity.id
_entity.type
_entity.pdbx_description
1 polymer ?
#
loop_
_entity_poly.entity_id
_entity_poly.type
_entity_poly.pdbx_seq_one_letter_code
_entity_poly.pdbx_strand_id
1 'polypeptide(L)' 'MSKREAIRILMLSPIYFRLSLAERHELIEEFLQIHMQSSLEMSQDNK' A
#
# COMPACT_ATOMS: atom_id res chain seq x y z
N MET A 1 6.37 2.75 -5.43
CA MET A 1 5.36 3.74 -5.02
C MET A 1 5.83 4.45 -3.74
N SER A 2 5.54 5.73 -3.58
CA SER A 2 5.85 6.50 -2.35
C SER A 2 4.77 6.36 -1.27
N LYS A 3 5.12 6.62 0.00
CA LYS A 3 4.15 6.67 1.12
C LYS A 3 2.99 7.66 0.85
N ARG A 4 3.26 8.79 0.21
CA ARG A 4 2.26 9.80 -0.12
C ARG A 4 1.23 9.30 -1.14
N GLU A 5 1.68 8.53 -2.13
CA GLU A 5 0.78 7.91 -3.10
C GLU A 5 -0.06 6.80 -2.46
N ALA A 6 0.55 5.99 -1.58
CA ALA A 6 -0.17 4.99 -0.78
C ALA A 6 -1.35 5.63 -0.02
N ILE A 7 -1.08 6.72 0.70
CA ILE A 7 -2.10 7.45 1.46
C ILE A 7 -3.22 7.94 0.54
N ARG A 8 -2.89 8.53 -0.61
CA ARG A 8 -3.90 9.01 -1.57
C ARG A 8 -4.82 7.90 -2.05
N ILE A 9 -4.29 6.71 -2.29
CA ILE A 9 -5.09 5.54 -2.70
C ILE A 9 -5.94 5.03 -1.53
N LEU A 10 -5.32 4.80 -0.38
CA LEU A 10 -5.99 4.22 0.79
C LEU A 10 -7.13 5.12 1.30
N MET A 11 -6.98 6.44 1.21
CA MET A 11 -8.02 7.42 1.56
C MET A 11 -9.27 7.34 0.67
N LEU A 12 -9.23 6.68 -0.49
CA LEU A 12 -10.41 6.46 -1.31
C LEU A 12 -11.39 5.47 -0.68
N SER A 13 -10.91 4.64 0.25
CA SER A 13 -11.75 3.70 0.99
C SER A 13 -12.27 4.31 2.30
N PRO A 14 -13.59 4.28 2.58
CA PRO A 14 -14.16 4.77 3.83
C PRO A 14 -13.57 4.10 5.09
N ILE A 15 -12.99 2.90 4.95
CA ILE A 15 -12.39 2.18 6.08
C ILE A 15 -11.19 2.94 6.65
N TYR A 16 -10.42 3.64 5.82
CA TYR A 16 -9.20 4.35 6.22
C TYR A 16 -9.48 5.40 7.30
N PHE A 17 -10.65 6.05 7.23
CA PHE A 17 -11.07 7.06 8.20
C PHE A 17 -11.55 6.48 9.52
N ARG A 18 -11.91 5.18 9.56
CA ARG A 18 -12.31 4.48 10.79
C ARG A 18 -11.11 3.98 11.60
N LEU A 19 -9.94 3.89 10.98
CA LEU A 19 -8.70 3.46 11.62
C LEU A 19 -8.09 4.59 12.46
N SER A 20 -7.50 4.20 13.59
CA SER A 20 -6.60 5.01 14.40
C SER A 20 -5.30 5.34 13.65
N LEU A 21 -4.50 6.25 14.20
CA LEU A 21 -3.22 6.62 13.60
C LEU A 21 -2.25 5.44 13.51
N ALA A 22 -2.21 4.58 14.53
CA ALA A 22 -1.36 3.40 14.56
C ALA A 22 -1.76 2.40 13.47
N GLU A 23 -3.06 2.07 13.39
CA GLU A 23 -3.60 1.16 12.37
C GLU A 23 -3.38 1.70 10.94
N ARG A 24 -3.47 3.02 10.74
CA ARG A 24 -3.15 3.64 9.42
C ARG A 24 -1.69 3.45 9.05
N HIS A 25 -0.78 3.57 10.02
CA HIS A 25 0.64 3.34 9.78
C HIS A 25 0.91 1.90 9.36
N GLU A 26 0.36 0.93 10.11
CA GLU A 26 0.47 -0.50 9.79
C GLU A 26 -0.07 -0.81 8.39
N LEU A 27 -1.27 -0.30 8.06
CA LEU A 27 -1.89 -0.49 6.74
C LEU A 27 -1.05 0.10 5.60
N ILE A 28 -0.42 1.27 5.81
CA ILE A 28 0.44 1.89 4.79
C ILE A 28 1.69 1.03 4.54
N GLU A 29 2.29 0.49 5.60
CA GLU A 29 3.49 -0.35 5.50
C GLU A 29 3.18 -1.68 4.81
N GLU A 30 2.08 -2.34 5.19
CA GLU A 30 1.61 -3.57 4.55
C GLU A 30 1.32 -3.34 3.05
N PHE A 31 0.57 -2.28 2.72
CA PHE A 31 0.24 -1.96 1.33
C PHE A 31 1.50 -1.72 0.47
N LEU A 32 2.48 -1.00 1.02
CA LEU A 32 3.75 -0.76 0.34
C LEU A 32 4.55 -2.04 0.14
N GLN A 33 4.61 -2.91 1.16
CA GLN A 33 5.31 -4.19 1.08
C GLN A 33 4.70 -5.09 0.00
N ILE A 34 3.37 -5.23 -0.01
CA ILE A 34 2.65 -6.02 -1.02
C ILE A 34 2.90 -5.44 -2.41
N HIS A 35 2.78 -4.12 -2.58
CA HIS A 35 3.03 -3.48 -3.86
C HIS A 35 4.47 -3.70 -4.35
N MET A 36 5.47 -3.66 -3.47
CA MET A 36 6.86 -3.94 -3.83
C MET A 36 7.02 -5.40 -4.26
N GLN A 37 6.43 -6.34 -3.53
CA GLN A 37 6.47 -7.76 -3.86
C GLN A 37 5.83 -8.05 -5.23
N SER A 38 4.64 -7.51 -5.50
CA SER A 38 3.98 -7.67 -6.79
C SER A 38 4.77 -7.04 -7.95
N SER A 39 5.48 -5.94 -7.71
CA SER A 39 6.34 -5.34 -8.74
C SER A 39 7.57 -6.18 -9.07
N LEU A 40 8.04 -7.01 -8.14
CA LEU A 40 9.16 -7.94 -8.35
C LEU A 40 8.71 -9.19 -9.13
N GLU A 41 7.51 -9.68 -8.87
CA GLU A 41 6.95 -10.87 -9.53
C GLU A 41 6.61 -10.61 -11.00
N MET A 42 6.08 -9.43 -11.35
CA MET A 42 5.78 -9.07 -12.75
C MET A 42 7.03 -8.82 -13.63
N SER A 43 8.24 -8.85 -13.06
CA SER A 43 9.49 -8.71 -13.83
C SER A 43 10.10 -10.06 -14.25
N GLN A 44 9.52 -11.20 -13.85
CA GLN A 44 10.04 -12.53 -14.20
C GLN A 44 9.38 -13.20 -15.42
N ASP A 45 8.28 -12.66 -15.95
CA ASP A 45 7.55 -13.23 -17.10
C ASP A 45 8.08 -12.79 -18.48
N ASN A 46 9.30 -12.25 -18.56
CA ASN A 46 9.90 -11.81 -19.83
C ASN A 46 11.28 -12.45 -20.07
N LYS A 47 11.38 -13.77 -19.88
CA LYS A 47 12.55 -14.59 -20.27
C LYS A 47 12.13 -15.86 -20.98
#